data_AF-K0SVF2-F1
#
_entry.id   AF-K0SVF2-F1
#
_cell.length_a   1.000
_cell.length_b   1.000
_cell.length_c   1.000
_cell.angle_alpha   90.00
_cell.angle_beta   90.00
_cell.angle_gamma   90.00
#
_symmetry.space_group_name_H-M   'P 1'
#
loop_
_entity.id
_entity.type
_entity.pdbx_description
1 polymer ?
#
loop_
_entity_poly.entity_id
_entity_poly.type
_entity_poly.pdbx_seq_one_letter_code
_entity_poly.pdbx_strand_id
1 'polypeptide(L)'
;MRSSIRHCLYQGPLPLDDAICKAVADEIVRTKQCPGISTDVAMHAVRQRHPGVLDDPERRSLVQARLVSRAVHYLDALIDTKREPKAAIEFARDLAGPIYMLDQFEMANETLKDSSYLAFMDGVNGCDRRLLKFYAKRFCTCSCMQALYNNAREEHTKTGLCSLCGNRVALSELMGCTGCWQFQTCSEECTVRLWNQGHRKNCGPTAFKDLVLTRSKGTLNAPDDKRR
;
A
#
# COMPACT_ATOMS: atom_id res chain seq x y z
N MET A 1 17.69 -25.95 10.50
CA MET A 1 16.59 -25.36 11.30
C MET A 1 15.62 -24.71 10.33
N ARG A 2 14.31 -25.04 10.40
CA ARG A 2 13.29 -24.35 9.59
C ARG A 2 12.97 -23.03 10.28
N SER A 3 13.42 -21.91 9.71
CA SER A 3 13.15 -20.58 10.21
C SER A 3 11.74 -20.19 9.77
N SER A 4 10.74 -20.35 10.63
CA SER A 4 9.38 -19.88 10.34
C SER A 4 9.16 -18.51 10.97
N ILE A 5 8.68 -17.56 10.16
CA ILE A 5 8.30 -16.21 10.56
C ILE A 5 7.15 -16.23 11.58
N ARG A 6 6.43 -17.35 11.75
CA ARG A 6 5.33 -17.48 12.72
C ARG A 6 5.70 -17.12 14.16
N HIS A 7 6.96 -17.34 14.56
CA HIS A 7 7.46 -16.96 15.89
C HIS A 7 7.65 -15.44 16.04
N CYS A 8 7.64 -14.71 14.93
CA CYS A 8 7.84 -13.27 14.86
C CYS A 8 6.54 -12.51 14.57
N LEU A 9 5.42 -13.22 14.37
CA LEU A 9 4.10 -12.62 14.31
C LEU A 9 3.69 -12.15 15.71
N TYR A 10 2.86 -11.10 15.78
CA TYR A 10 2.25 -10.66 17.03
C TYR A 10 1.55 -11.84 17.72
N GLN A 11 2.07 -12.27 18.87
CA GLN A 11 1.51 -13.34 19.70
C GLN A 11 0.71 -12.80 20.90
N GLY A 12 0.52 -11.49 20.98
CA GLY A 12 -0.27 -10.89 22.05
C GLY A 12 -1.73 -11.36 21.97
N PRO A 13 -2.42 -11.48 23.12
CA PRO A 13 -3.85 -11.77 23.12
C PRO A 13 -4.55 -10.64 22.36
N LEU A 14 -5.10 -10.94 21.19
CA LEU A 14 -6.11 -10.09 20.59
C LEU A 14 -7.32 -10.16 21.53
N PRO A 15 -7.82 -9.02 22.07
CA PRO A 15 -9.00 -9.04 22.92
C PRO A 15 -10.13 -9.85 22.26
N LEU A 16 -10.80 -10.70 23.04
CA LEU A 16 -11.83 -11.64 22.55
C LEU A 16 -13.01 -10.95 21.83
N ASP A 17 -13.18 -9.63 21.96
CA ASP A 17 -14.24 -8.83 21.33
C ASP A 17 -13.91 -8.33 19.91
N ASP A 18 -12.90 -8.89 19.26
CA ASP A 18 -12.41 -8.41 17.96
C ASP A 18 -13.10 -9.05 16.73
N ALA A 19 -14.39 -9.38 16.84
CA ALA A 19 -15.15 -9.88 15.69
C ALA A 19 -15.27 -8.80 14.60
N ILE A 20 -15.41 -7.54 15.01
CA ILE A 20 -15.57 -6.41 14.08
C ILE A 20 -14.27 -6.05 13.35
N CYS A 21 -13.11 -5.91 14.00
CA CYS A 21 -11.89 -5.58 13.27
C CYS A 21 -11.42 -6.76 12.43
N LYS A 22 -11.73 -8.01 12.83
CA LYS A 22 -11.59 -9.17 11.94
C LYS A 22 -12.45 -9.02 10.68
N ALA A 23 -13.74 -8.69 10.81
CA ALA A 23 -14.63 -8.50 9.67
C ALA A 23 -14.16 -7.37 8.75
N VAL A 24 -13.69 -6.26 9.32
CA VAL A 24 -13.10 -5.13 8.57
C VAL A 24 -11.83 -5.56 7.83
N ALA A 25 -10.91 -6.25 8.48
CA ALA A 25 -9.70 -6.75 7.82
C ALA A 25 -10.03 -7.74 6.69
N ASP A 26 -10.98 -8.66 6.91
CA ASP A 26 -11.51 -9.57 5.90
C ASP A 26 -12.07 -8.81 4.69
N GLU A 27 -12.80 -7.74 4.93
CA GLU A 27 -13.39 -6.94 3.86
C GLU A 27 -12.36 -6.14 3.07
N ILE A 28 -11.34 -5.57 3.74
CA ILE A 28 -10.21 -4.93 3.08
C ILE A 28 -9.54 -5.92 2.12
N VAL A 29 -9.24 -7.14 2.59
CA VAL A 29 -8.63 -8.19 1.76
C VAL A 29 -9.52 -8.54 0.57
N ARG A 30 -10.81 -8.82 0.79
CA ARG A 30 -11.75 -9.17 -0.29
C ARG A 30 -11.84 -8.07 -1.34
N THR A 31 -11.96 -6.81 -0.90
CA THR A 31 -12.11 -5.66 -1.81
C THR A 31 -10.83 -5.42 -2.62
N LYS A 32 -9.66 -5.64 -2.02
CA LYS A 32 -8.36 -5.52 -2.70
C LYS A 32 -8.08 -6.61 -3.71
N GLN A 33 -8.65 -7.81 -3.54
CA GLN A 33 -8.55 -8.90 -4.49
C GLN A 33 -9.36 -8.66 -5.78
N CYS A 34 -10.25 -7.66 -5.80
CA CYS A 34 -10.96 -7.26 -7.01
C CYS A 34 -10.00 -6.51 -7.96
N PRO A 35 -9.78 -7.00 -9.20
CA PRO A 35 -8.89 -6.35 -10.16
C PRO A 35 -9.29 -4.89 -10.42
N GLY A 36 -8.31 -3.99 -10.49
CA GLY A 36 -8.51 -2.58 -10.80
C GLY A 36 -9.02 -1.71 -9.64
N ILE A 37 -9.34 -2.29 -8.48
CA ILE A 37 -9.71 -1.50 -7.30
C ILE A 37 -8.46 -0.91 -6.65
N SER A 38 -8.37 0.42 -6.67
CA SER A 38 -7.31 1.15 -5.98
C SER A 38 -7.50 1.07 -4.46
N THR A 39 -6.39 1.23 -3.73
CA THR A 39 -6.41 1.11 -2.27
C THR A 39 -7.30 2.16 -1.61
N ASP A 40 -7.28 3.40 -2.09
CA ASP A 40 -8.13 4.49 -1.59
C ASP A 40 -9.62 4.17 -1.73
N VAL A 41 -10.03 3.62 -2.89
CA VAL A 41 -11.42 3.20 -3.13
C VAL A 41 -11.81 2.06 -2.20
N ALA A 42 -10.94 1.05 -2.03
CA ALA A 42 -11.19 -0.06 -1.11
C ALA A 42 -11.36 0.43 0.34
N MET A 43 -10.44 1.27 0.82
CA MET A 43 -10.48 1.81 2.17
C MET A 43 -11.71 2.70 2.40
N HIS A 44 -12.10 3.50 1.41
CA HIS A 44 -13.31 4.31 1.48
C HIS A 44 -14.57 3.44 1.59
N ALA A 45 -14.71 2.41 0.74
CA ALA A 45 -15.85 1.50 0.78
C ALA A 45 -15.98 0.77 2.12
N VAL A 46 -14.85 0.30 2.66
CA VAL A 46 -14.80 -0.35 3.98
C VAL A 46 -15.23 0.63 5.08
N ARG A 47 -14.77 1.88 5.04
CA ARG A 47 -15.16 2.90 6.03
C ARG A 47 -16.65 3.20 6.00
N GLN A 48 -17.27 3.24 4.82
CA GLN A 48 -18.72 3.45 4.69
C GLN A 48 -19.54 2.30 5.30
N ARG A 49 -19.06 1.06 5.17
CA ARG A 49 -19.76 -0.12 5.69
C ARG A 49 -19.50 -0.37 7.18
N HIS A 50 -18.35 0.08 7.69
CA HIS A 50 -17.92 -0.09 9.08
C HIS A 50 -17.58 1.25 9.73
N PRO A 51 -18.57 2.16 9.88
CA PRO A 51 -18.33 3.48 10.42
C PRO A 51 -17.76 3.42 11.84
N GLY A 52 -16.78 4.26 12.15
CA GLY A 52 -16.16 4.36 13.47
C GLY A 52 -15.07 3.32 13.77
N VAL A 53 -14.97 2.21 13.02
CA VAL A 53 -13.96 1.18 13.30
C VAL A 53 -12.55 1.65 12.96
N LEU A 54 -12.38 2.33 11.82
CA LEU A 54 -11.08 2.87 11.41
C LEU A 54 -10.78 4.24 12.02
N ASP A 55 -11.78 4.88 12.63
CA ASP A 55 -11.65 6.16 13.32
C ASP A 55 -11.13 5.97 14.76
N ASP A 56 -11.46 4.83 15.38
CA ASP A 56 -10.94 4.45 16.68
C ASP A 56 -9.47 3.96 16.57
N PRO A 57 -8.51 4.59 17.27
CA PRO A 57 -7.10 4.24 17.16
C PRO A 57 -6.77 2.78 17.53
N GLU A 58 -7.40 2.24 18.57
CA GLU A 58 -7.13 0.89 19.06
C GLU A 58 -7.64 -0.17 18.07
N ARG A 59 -8.90 -0.03 17.63
CA ARG A 59 -9.51 -0.89 16.62
C ARG A 59 -8.75 -0.83 15.29
N ARG A 60 -8.37 0.36 14.86
CA ARG A 60 -7.53 0.55 13.66
C ARG A 60 -6.19 -0.17 13.78
N SER A 61 -5.51 -0.09 14.92
CA SER A 61 -4.28 -0.85 15.17
C SER A 61 -4.51 -2.36 15.14
N LEU A 62 -5.65 -2.86 15.64
CA LEU A 62 -6.04 -4.27 15.54
C LEU A 62 -6.29 -4.70 14.09
N VAL A 63 -7.03 -3.91 13.29
CA VAL A 63 -7.20 -4.15 11.84
C VAL A 63 -5.83 -4.24 11.16
N GLN A 64 -4.95 -3.29 11.44
CA GLN A 64 -3.62 -3.24 10.87
C GLN A 64 -2.79 -4.47 11.24
N ALA A 65 -2.77 -4.86 12.51
CA ALA A 65 -2.06 -6.05 12.98
C ALA A 65 -2.54 -7.32 12.27
N ARG A 66 -3.85 -7.44 12.02
CA ARG A 66 -4.42 -8.56 11.25
C ARG A 66 -3.97 -8.57 9.79
N LEU A 67 -3.98 -7.42 9.12
CA LEU A 67 -3.52 -7.32 7.73
C LEU A 67 -2.03 -7.66 7.62
N VAL A 68 -1.22 -7.12 8.52
CA VAL A 68 0.22 -7.39 8.62
C VAL A 68 0.48 -8.88 8.86
N SER A 69 -0.24 -9.49 9.80
CA SER A 69 -0.13 -10.92 10.11
C SER A 69 -0.42 -11.79 8.89
N ARG A 70 -1.47 -11.46 8.12
CA ARG A 70 -1.79 -12.14 6.85
C ARG A 70 -0.70 -11.99 5.83
N ALA A 71 -0.24 -10.77 5.55
CA ALA A 71 0.80 -10.53 4.55
C ALA A 71 2.05 -11.37 4.86
N VAL A 72 2.47 -11.38 6.12
CA VAL A 72 3.64 -12.13 6.56
C VAL A 72 3.43 -13.64 6.51
N HIS A 73 2.24 -14.14 6.80
CA HIS A 73 1.94 -15.57 6.66
C HIS A 73 2.16 -16.05 5.22
N TYR A 74 1.81 -15.23 4.21
CA TYR A 74 2.09 -15.55 2.81
C TYR A 74 3.58 -15.41 2.48
N LEU A 75 4.27 -14.41 3.02
CA LEU A 75 5.72 -14.26 2.83
C LEU A 75 6.52 -15.40 3.49
N ASP A 76 6.03 -15.98 4.59
CA ASP A 76 6.64 -17.16 5.25
C ASP A 76 6.65 -18.37 4.30
N ALA A 77 5.58 -18.54 3.51
CA ALA A 77 5.52 -19.60 2.51
C ALA A 77 6.62 -19.48 1.43
N LEU A 78 7.16 -18.28 1.19
CA LEU A 78 8.29 -18.08 0.28
C LEU A 78 9.60 -18.62 0.83
N ILE A 79 9.78 -18.62 2.16
CA ILE A 79 10.98 -19.15 2.79
C ILE A 79 11.00 -20.68 2.68
N ASP A 80 9.85 -21.31 2.92
CA ASP A 80 9.74 -22.76 3.00
C ASP A 80 9.61 -23.45 1.64
N THR A 81 8.94 -22.79 0.69
CA THR A 81 8.68 -23.38 -0.62
C THR A 81 9.55 -22.67 -1.65
N LYS A 82 10.49 -23.38 -2.27
CA LYS A 82 11.16 -22.92 -3.52
C LYS A 82 10.16 -22.74 -4.70
N ARG A 83 8.86 -22.63 -4.43
CA ARG A 83 7.79 -22.40 -5.40
C ARG A 83 7.82 -20.97 -5.87
N GLU A 84 7.15 -20.73 -6.99
CA GLU A 84 7.08 -19.41 -7.62
C GLU A 84 6.69 -18.32 -6.61
N PRO A 85 7.61 -17.40 -6.30
CA PRO A 85 7.40 -16.42 -5.24
C PRO A 85 6.35 -15.37 -5.58
N LYS A 86 5.86 -15.38 -6.81
CA LYS A 86 5.05 -14.32 -7.40
C LYS A 86 3.70 -14.13 -6.69
N ALA A 87 2.95 -15.20 -6.43
CA ALA A 87 1.61 -15.09 -5.85
C ALA A 87 1.63 -14.57 -4.40
N ALA A 88 2.60 -15.01 -3.58
CA ALA A 88 2.72 -14.53 -2.20
C ALA A 88 3.21 -13.07 -2.15
N ILE A 89 4.13 -12.68 -3.04
CA ILE A 89 4.55 -11.27 -3.17
C ILE A 89 3.37 -10.41 -3.64
N GLU A 90 2.59 -10.86 -4.63
CA GLU A 90 1.38 -10.17 -5.10
C GLU A 90 0.37 -9.97 -3.97
N PHE A 91 0.09 -11.01 -3.19
CA PHE A 91 -0.80 -10.88 -2.03
C PHE A 91 -0.26 -9.91 -0.97
N ALA A 92 1.04 -9.99 -0.64
CA ALA A 92 1.66 -9.05 0.29
C ALA A 92 1.64 -7.60 -0.25
N ARG A 93 1.72 -7.43 -1.57
CA ARG A 93 1.61 -6.12 -2.24
C ARG A 93 0.21 -5.53 -2.11
N ASP A 94 -0.82 -6.34 -2.31
CA ASP A 94 -2.22 -5.92 -2.16
C ASP A 94 -2.55 -5.44 -0.76
N LEU A 95 -1.92 -6.03 0.27
CA LEU A 95 -2.10 -5.64 1.66
C LEU A 95 -1.21 -4.47 2.09
N ALA A 96 -0.08 -4.23 1.43
CA ALA A 96 0.81 -3.12 1.77
C ALA A 96 0.12 -1.76 1.63
N GLY A 97 -0.69 -1.60 0.58
CA GLY A 97 -1.61 -0.48 0.35
C GLY A 97 -2.39 -0.07 1.61
N PRO A 98 -3.36 -0.90 2.02
CA PRO A 98 -4.17 -0.65 3.21
C PRO A 98 -3.35 -0.45 4.48
N ILE A 99 -2.30 -1.26 4.71
CA ILE A 99 -1.45 -1.14 5.91
C ILE A 99 -0.82 0.25 5.98
N TYR A 100 -0.23 0.74 4.88
CA TYR A 100 0.35 2.08 4.83
C TYR A 100 -0.69 3.17 5.04
N MET A 101 -1.88 3.04 4.45
CA MET A 101 -2.95 4.01 4.67
C MET A 101 -3.37 4.05 6.14
N LEU A 102 -3.40 2.92 6.85
CA LEU A 102 -3.69 2.86 8.28
C LEU A 102 -2.56 3.47 9.13
N ASP A 103 -1.30 3.25 8.75
CA ASP A 103 -0.12 3.85 9.42
C ASP A 103 -0.05 5.36 9.30
N GLN A 104 -0.41 5.88 8.12
CA GLN A 104 -0.36 7.30 7.83
C GLN A 104 -1.68 8.02 8.14
N PHE A 105 -2.64 7.32 8.73
CA PHE A 105 -3.93 7.89 9.08
C PHE A 105 -3.74 8.83 10.28
N GLU A 106 -3.52 10.11 10.02
CA GLU A 106 -3.82 11.16 10.97
C GLU A 106 -5.22 11.69 10.68
N MET A 107 -6.16 11.52 11.62
CA MET A 107 -7.53 12.03 11.48
C MET A 107 -7.60 13.53 11.17
N ALA A 108 -6.56 14.29 11.53
CA ALA A 108 -6.51 15.74 11.41
C ALA A 108 -5.80 16.25 10.13
N ASN A 109 -4.95 15.44 9.48
CA ASN A 109 -4.12 15.88 8.37
C ASN A 109 -4.16 14.88 7.22
N GLU A 110 -5.05 15.14 6.26
CA GLU A 110 -5.20 14.37 5.01
C GLU A 110 -4.02 14.54 4.04
N THR A 111 -2.80 14.85 4.50
CA THR A 111 -1.66 15.06 3.62
C THR A 111 -0.53 14.09 3.95
N LEU A 112 -0.35 13.08 3.09
CA LEU A 112 0.84 12.25 3.00
C LEU A 112 2.02 13.14 2.57
N LYS A 113 2.70 13.74 3.55
CA LYS A 113 3.65 14.85 3.34
C LYS A 113 5.12 14.46 3.26
N ASP A 114 5.43 13.19 3.06
CA ASP A 114 6.82 12.75 3.06
C ASP A 114 7.20 12.02 1.78
N SER A 115 8.46 12.21 1.38
CA SER A 115 9.24 11.42 0.42
C SER A 115 9.04 9.90 0.53
N SER A 116 8.58 9.43 1.69
CA SER A 116 8.17 8.05 1.92
C SER A 116 7.01 7.58 1.03
N TYR A 117 6.16 8.46 0.51
CA TYR A 117 5.04 8.08 -0.36
C TYR A 117 5.50 7.46 -1.67
N LEU A 118 6.38 8.12 -2.43
CA LEU A 118 6.93 7.56 -3.68
C LEU A 118 7.66 6.24 -3.41
N ALA A 119 8.44 6.19 -2.33
CA ALA A 119 9.12 4.99 -1.90
C ALA A 119 8.18 3.82 -1.59
N PHE A 120 7.00 4.12 -1.04
CA PHE A 120 5.96 3.16 -0.77
C PHE A 120 5.26 2.72 -2.06
N MET A 121 4.86 3.68 -2.90
CA MET A 121 4.19 3.43 -4.19
C MET A 121 5.05 2.59 -5.12
N ASP A 122 6.37 2.80 -5.15
CA ASP A 122 7.29 1.93 -5.89
C ASP A 122 7.16 0.46 -5.45
N GLY A 123 7.07 0.22 -4.14
CA GLY A 123 6.89 -1.12 -3.56
C GLY A 123 5.55 -1.74 -3.95
N VAL A 124 4.45 -0.98 -3.77
CA VAL A 124 3.09 -1.41 -4.14
C VAL A 124 2.94 -1.60 -5.65
N ASN A 125 3.73 -0.91 -6.46
CA ASN A 125 3.68 -1.03 -7.90
C ASN A 125 4.62 -2.11 -8.45
N GLY A 126 5.29 -2.92 -7.63
CA GLY A 126 6.10 -4.06 -8.11
C GLY A 126 7.61 -3.92 -7.95
N CYS A 127 8.11 -2.99 -7.14
CA CYS A 127 9.49 -3.04 -6.66
C CYS A 127 9.55 -3.93 -5.40
N ASP A 128 9.75 -5.23 -5.61
CA ASP A 128 9.73 -6.24 -4.53
C ASP A 128 10.73 -5.94 -3.42
N ARG A 129 11.91 -5.43 -3.79
CA ARG A 129 12.91 -4.94 -2.82
C ARG A 129 12.35 -3.90 -1.86
N ARG A 130 11.57 -2.93 -2.35
CA ARG A 130 10.96 -1.89 -1.49
C ARG A 130 9.77 -2.43 -0.70
N LEU A 131 8.99 -3.33 -1.29
CA LEU A 131 7.89 -4.01 -0.60
C LEU A 131 8.42 -4.84 0.58
N LEU A 132 9.45 -5.65 0.38
CA LEU A 132 10.06 -6.44 1.45
C LEU A 132 10.76 -5.56 2.49
N LYS A 133 11.38 -4.44 2.08
CA LYS A 133 11.88 -3.43 3.02
C LYS A 133 10.78 -2.87 3.92
N PHE A 134 9.60 -2.62 3.36
CA PHE A 134 8.44 -2.11 4.10
C PHE A 134 8.00 -3.10 5.19
N TYR A 135 7.96 -4.39 4.91
CA TYR A 135 7.65 -5.41 5.92
C TYR A 135 8.82 -5.61 6.91
N ALA A 136 10.06 -5.71 6.43
CA ALA A 136 11.24 -5.90 7.29
C ALA A 136 11.43 -4.75 8.31
N LYS A 137 11.06 -3.51 7.95
CA LYS A 137 11.06 -2.38 8.89
C LYS A 137 10.07 -2.55 10.05
N ARG A 138 8.90 -3.16 9.80
CA ARG A 138 7.90 -3.43 10.85
C ARG A 138 8.31 -4.58 11.76
N PHE A 139 9.05 -5.53 11.20
CA PHE A 139 9.59 -6.68 11.93
C PHE A 139 11.11 -6.54 12.10
N CYS A 140 11.56 -5.41 12.64
CA CYS A 140 12.98 -5.09 12.70
C CYS A 140 13.81 -6.12 13.49
N THR A 141 13.19 -6.83 14.45
CA THR A 141 13.82 -7.89 15.25
C THR A 141 13.76 -9.28 14.60
N CYS A 142 13.00 -9.46 13.51
CA CYS A 142 12.84 -10.74 12.85
C CYS A 142 13.97 -11.00 11.84
N SER A 143 14.91 -11.89 12.19
CA SER A 143 16.00 -12.29 11.29
C SER A 143 15.50 -12.89 9.98
N CYS A 144 14.38 -13.60 9.98
CA CYS A 144 13.79 -14.21 8.78
C CYS A 144 13.33 -13.15 7.77
N MET A 145 12.63 -12.11 8.23
CA MET A 145 12.22 -10.99 7.39
C MET A 145 13.41 -10.17 6.90
N GLN A 146 14.45 -10.00 7.72
CA GLN A 146 15.69 -9.35 7.28
C GLN A 146 16.39 -10.17 6.19
N ALA A 147 16.45 -11.50 6.33
CA ALA A 147 17.03 -12.38 5.32
C ALA A 147 16.26 -12.29 3.98
N LEU A 148 14.92 -12.35 4.01
CA LEU A 148 14.09 -12.15 2.82
C LEU A 148 14.38 -10.82 2.12
N TYR A 149 14.46 -9.73 2.90
CA TYR A 149 14.79 -8.42 2.36
C TYR A 149 16.20 -8.35 1.79
N ASN A 150 17.19 -8.95 2.45
CA ASN A 150 18.58 -8.96 1.99
C ASN A 150 18.73 -9.73 0.66
N ASN A 151 18.09 -10.90 0.54
CA ASN A 151 18.07 -11.67 -0.72
C ASN A 151 17.47 -10.82 -1.85
N ALA A 152 16.30 -10.23 -1.64
CA ALA A 152 15.69 -9.35 -2.63
C ALA A 152 16.50 -8.09 -2.94
N ARG A 153 17.31 -7.61 -1.99
CA ARG A 153 18.22 -6.47 -2.19
C ARG A 153 19.40 -6.84 -3.11
N GLU A 154 19.87 -8.07 -3.04
CA GLU A 154 20.96 -8.60 -3.88
C GLU A 154 20.45 -8.97 -5.28
N GLU A 155 19.27 -9.58 -5.36
CA GLU A 155 18.69 -10.07 -6.62
C GLU A 155 18.01 -8.96 -7.45
N HIS A 156 17.49 -7.90 -6.81
CA HIS A 156 16.67 -6.90 -7.50
C HIS A 156 17.22 -5.47 -7.40
N THR A 157 17.33 -4.84 -8.57
CA THR A 157 17.60 -3.41 -8.69
C THR A 157 16.41 -2.61 -8.15
N LYS A 158 16.69 -1.47 -7.50
CA LYS A 158 15.63 -0.52 -7.13
C LYS A 158 15.04 0.06 -8.40
N THR A 159 13.74 -0.13 -8.59
CA THR A 159 13.00 0.42 -9.72
C THR A 159 11.79 1.20 -9.23
N GLY A 160 11.25 2.04 -10.09
CA GLY A 160 9.99 2.74 -9.88
C GLY A 160 9.25 2.91 -11.21
N LEU A 161 8.00 3.38 -11.13
CA LEU A 161 7.18 3.68 -12.31
C LEU A 161 7.19 5.17 -12.61
N CYS A 162 7.31 5.51 -13.89
CA CYS A 162 7.02 6.86 -14.37
C CYS A 162 5.51 7.12 -14.27
N SER A 163 5.12 8.21 -13.60
CA SER A 163 3.72 8.58 -13.42
C SER A 163 3.00 8.98 -14.72
N LEU A 164 3.75 9.31 -15.78
CA LEU A 164 3.16 9.66 -17.08
C LEU A 164 3.05 8.44 -18.01
N CYS A 165 4.17 7.79 -18.32
CA CYS A 165 4.20 6.73 -19.33
C CYS A 165 4.04 5.31 -18.75
N GLY A 166 4.07 5.15 -17.43
CA GLY A 166 3.93 3.86 -16.77
C GLY A 166 5.15 2.93 -16.89
N ASN A 167 6.20 3.35 -17.61
CA ASN A 167 7.40 2.53 -17.76
C ASN A 167 8.12 2.33 -16.42
N ARG A 168 8.59 1.10 -16.19
CA ARG A 168 9.48 0.76 -15.08
C ARG A 168 10.92 1.02 -15.47
N VAL A 169 11.60 1.87 -14.71
CA VAL A 169 13.01 2.23 -14.93
C VAL A 169 13.80 2.14 -13.62
N ALA A 170 15.12 2.28 -13.68
CA ALA A 170 15.93 2.29 -12.47
C ALA A 170 15.57 3.50 -11.60
N LEU A 171 15.57 3.34 -10.28
CA LEU A 171 15.19 4.42 -9.38
C LEU A 171 16.11 5.66 -9.52
N SER A 172 17.38 5.45 -9.88
CA SER A 172 18.35 6.52 -10.15
C SER A 172 18.04 7.34 -11.41
N GLU A 173 17.19 6.84 -12.30
CA GLU A 173 16.78 7.51 -13.54
C GLU A 173 15.46 8.29 -13.36
N LEU A 174 14.80 8.13 -12.21
CA LEU A 174 13.54 8.80 -11.92
C LEU A 174 13.78 10.19 -11.33
N MET A 175 13.08 11.18 -11.88
CA MET A 175 13.02 12.54 -11.38
C MET A 175 11.74 12.69 -10.55
N GLY A 176 11.89 12.76 -9.23
CA GLY A 176 10.77 13.07 -8.33
C GLY A 176 10.40 14.54 -8.36
N CYS A 177 9.10 14.85 -8.33
CA CYS A 177 8.64 16.22 -8.15
C CYS A 177 8.98 16.71 -6.75
N THR A 178 9.87 17.71 -6.65
CA THR A 178 10.33 18.30 -5.38
C THR A 178 9.29 19.19 -4.70
N GLY A 179 8.22 19.59 -5.41
CA GLY A 179 7.14 20.40 -4.86
C GLY A 179 6.11 19.60 -4.07
N CYS A 180 5.71 18.43 -4.58
CA CYS A 180 4.67 17.59 -3.94
C CYS A 180 5.17 16.26 -3.40
N TRP A 181 6.27 15.70 -3.93
CA TRP A 181 6.78 14.36 -3.61
C TRP A 181 5.79 13.22 -3.87
N GLN A 182 4.88 13.40 -4.83
CA GLN A 182 3.85 12.40 -5.17
C GLN A 182 3.98 11.82 -6.58
N PHE A 183 4.69 12.53 -7.45
CA PHE A 183 4.91 12.12 -8.82
C PHE A 183 6.40 11.98 -9.10
N GLN A 184 6.74 11.04 -9.98
CA GLN A 184 8.09 10.87 -10.49
C GLN A 184 8.02 10.51 -11.98
N THR A 185 9.00 10.93 -12.75
CA THR A 185 9.02 10.75 -14.21
C THR A 185 10.39 10.24 -14.66
N CYS A 186 10.44 9.53 -15.79
CA CYS A 186 11.68 8.95 -16.30
C CYS A 186 12.47 9.86 -17.27
N SER A 187 11.90 11.00 -17.67
CA SER A 187 12.52 11.94 -18.60
C SER A 187 11.97 13.34 -18.41
N GLU A 188 12.73 14.35 -18.83
CA GLU A 188 12.30 15.75 -18.79
C GLU A 188 11.02 15.95 -19.64
N GLU A 189 10.95 15.28 -20.80
CA GLU A 189 9.75 15.27 -21.63
C GLU A 189 8.52 14.76 -20.84
N CYS A 190 8.68 13.67 -20.08
CA CYS A 190 7.60 13.15 -19.24
C CYS A 190 7.22 14.15 -18.13
N THR A 191 8.20 14.85 -17.55
CA THR A 191 7.95 15.91 -16.56
C THR A 191 7.12 17.04 -17.14
N VAL A 192 7.53 17.60 -18.28
CA VAL A 192 6.83 18.73 -18.94
C VAL A 192 5.41 18.32 -19.34
N ARG A 193 5.24 17.12 -19.91
CA ARG A 193 3.92 16.62 -20.28
C ARG A 193 3.02 16.40 -19.07
N LEU A 194 3.51 15.76 -18.01
CA LEU A 194 2.73 15.57 -16.77
C LEU A 194 2.36 16.92 -16.13
N TRP A 195 3.30 17.87 -16.10
CA TRP A 195 3.08 19.23 -15.62
C TRP A 195 1.89 19.89 -16.34
N ASN A 196 1.91 19.83 -17.67
CA ASN A 196 0.90 20.44 -18.54
C ASN A 196 -0.45 19.69 -18.53
N GLN A 197 -0.46 18.38 -18.25
CA GLN A 197 -1.69 17.57 -18.13
C GLN A 197 -2.50 17.88 -16.87
N GLY A 198 -2.02 18.77 -15.99
CA GLY A 198 -2.77 19.25 -14.85
C GLY A 198 -2.03 19.13 -13.53
N HIS A 199 -0.86 18.48 -13.49
CA HIS A 199 -0.07 18.44 -12.26
C HIS A 199 0.24 19.86 -11.74
N ARG A 200 0.45 20.84 -12.63
CA ARG A 200 0.63 22.26 -12.26
C ARG A 200 -0.46 22.80 -11.32
N LYS A 201 -1.72 22.40 -11.50
CA LYS A 201 -2.86 22.89 -10.70
C LYS A 201 -2.89 22.28 -9.30
N ASN A 202 -2.33 21.07 -9.18
CA ASN A 202 -2.36 20.24 -7.98
C ASN A 202 -0.93 19.93 -7.51
N CYS A 203 0.01 20.83 -7.74
CA CYS A 203 1.37 20.70 -7.25
C CYS A 203 1.52 21.54 -5.98
N GLY A 204 2.08 20.93 -4.94
CA GLY A 204 2.36 21.58 -3.68
C GLY A 204 2.15 20.63 -2.51
N PRO A 205 2.59 21.01 -1.31
CA PRO A 205 2.52 20.17 -0.12
C PRO A 205 1.09 19.89 0.37
N THR A 206 0.08 20.60 -0.15
CA THR A 206 -1.33 20.48 0.26
C THR A 206 -2.24 19.81 -0.78
N ALA A 207 -1.78 19.61 -2.01
CA ALA A 207 -2.65 19.29 -3.14
C ALA A 207 -3.32 17.89 -3.09
N PHE A 208 -2.82 16.98 -2.24
CA PHE A 208 -3.46 15.68 -2.03
C PHE A 208 -4.86 15.80 -1.42
N LYS A 209 -5.05 16.81 -0.56
CA LYS A 209 -6.31 17.06 0.14
C LYS A 209 -7.46 17.28 -0.84
N ASP A 210 -7.20 18.04 -1.90
CA ASP A 210 -8.22 18.38 -2.89
C ASP A 210 -8.54 17.20 -3.83
N LEU A 211 -7.58 16.31 -4.09
CA LEU A 211 -7.78 15.18 -5.00
C LEU A 211 -8.65 14.06 -4.39
N VAL A 212 -8.46 13.75 -3.10
CA VAL A 212 -9.24 12.72 -2.40
C VAL A 212 -10.67 13.20 -2.18
N LEU A 213 -10.85 14.45 -1.73
CA LEU A 213 -12.17 15.01 -1.42
C LEU A 213 -13.03 15.27 -2.66
N THR A 214 -12.43 15.54 -3.83
CA THR A 214 -13.19 15.73 -5.08
C THR A 214 -13.66 14.42 -5.71
N ARG A 215 -12.86 13.34 -5.63
CA ARG A 215 -13.25 12.01 -6.15
C ARG A 215 -14.41 11.39 -5.39
N SER A 216 -14.46 11.51 -4.06
CA SER A 216 -15.55 10.96 -3.25
C SER A 216 -16.93 11.57 -3.57
N LYS A 217 -16.97 12.74 -4.21
CA LYS A 217 -18.23 13.40 -4.60
C LYS A 217 -18.70 13.04 -6.02
N GLY A 218 -17.87 12.37 -6.84
CA GLY A 218 -18.10 12.24 -8.28
C GLY A 218 -18.47 10.86 -8.81
N THR A 219 -18.37 9.78 -8.03
CA THR A 219 -18.52 8.40 -8.55
C THR A 219 -19.41 7.51 -7.68
N LEU A 220 -20.71 7.77 -7.66
CA LEU A 220 -21.76 6.82 -7.29
C LEU A 220 -23.05 7.10 -8.09
N ASN A 221 -22.93 7.27 -9.41
CA ASN A 221 -24.09 7.05 -10.28
C ASN A 221 -24.00 5.59 -10.76
N ALA A 222 -24.79 4.72 -10.12
CA ALA A 222 -25.00 3.37 -10.59
C ALA A 222 -25.55 3.39 -12.03
N PRO A 223 -25.18 2.44 -12.89
CA PRO A 223 -25.83 2.30 -14.18
C PRO A 223 -27.32 2.00 -13.94
N ASP A 224 -28.16 2.91 -14.44
CA ASP A 224 -29.61 2.81 -14.46
C ASP A 224 -29.99 1.60 -15.32
N ASP A 225 -30.33 0.48 -14.67
CA ASP A 225 -30.79 -0.77 -15.30
C ASP A 225 -32.18 -0.53 -15.91
N LYS A 226 -32.21 0.14 -17.05
CA LYS A 226 -33.41 0.23 -17.90
C LYS A 226 -33.38 -0.93 -18.90
N ARG A 227 -33.75 -2.12 -18.42
CA ARG A 227 -34.40 -3.11 -19.27
C ARG A 227 -35.83 -2.65 -19.56
N ARG A 228 -36.07 -2.25 -20.80
CA ARG A 228 -37.34 -2.40 -21.50
C ARG A 228 -37.06 -3.06 -22.84
#